data_AF-A0A2I0EZ34-F1
#
_entry.id   AF-A0A2I0EZ34-F1
#
_cell.length_a   1.000
_cell.length_b   1.000
_cell.length_c   1.000
_cell.angle_alpha   90.00
_cell.angle_beta   90.00
_cell.angle_gamma   90.00
#
_symmetry.space_group_name_H-M   'P 1'
#
loop_
_entity.id
_entity.type
_entity.pdbx_description
1 polymer ?
#
loop_
_entity_poly.entity_id
_entity_poly.type
_entity_poly.pdbx_seq_one_letter_code
_entity_poly.pdbx_strand_id
1 'polypeptide(L)' 'MSERSTNEDTGRSWYTHKRLRSAYRSLRTNSDWLFTYQEYGHLDIPNTTNSLEGLFSELKRQLHSHHGLSEQRKL' A
#
# COMPACT_ATOMS: atom_id res chain seq x y z
N MET A 1 10.49 -23.23 -9.45
CA MET A 1 9.47 -22.34 -10.05
C MET A 1 10.18 -21.27 -10.84
N SER A 2 9.76 -20.98 -12.08
CA SER A 2 10.39 -19.96 -12.93
C SER A 2 10.02 -18.55 -12.47
N GLU A 3 10.99 -17.63 -12.39
CA GLU A 3 10.78 -16.24 -11.94
C GLU A 3 10.06 -15.38 -13.00
N ARG A 4 10.33 -15.66 -14.28
CA ARG A 4 9.78 -14.97 -15.43
C ARG A 4 9.14 -15.95 -16.42
N SER A 5 8.10 -15.47 -17.08
CA SER A 5 7.48 -16.09 -18.25
C SER A 5 7.80 -15.22 -19.46
N THR A 6 7.99 -15.87 -20.61
CA THR A 6 8.25 -15.23 -21.91
C THR A 6 7.14 -15.62 -22.87
N ASN A 7 6.66 -14.66 -23.65
CA ASN A 7 5.81 -14.95 -24.80
C ASN A 7 6.72 -15.23 -26.01
N GLU A 8 6.56 -16.42 -26.60
CA GLU A 8 7.43 -16.92 -27.67
C GLU A 8 7.23 -16.16 -28.99
N ASP A 9 6.02 -15.68 -29.27
CA ASP A 9 5.68 -14.98 -30.50
C ASP A 9 6.18 -13.52 -30.53
N THR A 10 6.20 -12.86 -29.37
CA THR A 10 6.51 -11.42 -29.24
C THR A 10 7.84 -11.14 -28.54
N GLY A 11 8.48 -12.16 -27.96
CA GLY A 11 9.70 -12.06 -27.16
C GLY A 11 9.55 -11.31 -25.83
N ARG A 12 8.34 -10.86 -25.47
CA ARG A 12 8.09 -10.09 -24.24
C ARG A 12 8.14 -11.00 -23.02
N SER A 13 8.81 -10.54 -21.95
CA SER A 13 8.86 -11.25 -20.68
C SER A 13 8.15 -10.50 -19.56
N TRP A 14 7.57 -11.23 -18.62
CA TRP A 14 7.00 -10.69 -17.38
C TRP A 14 7.32 -11.58 -16.20
N TYR A 15 7.35 -10.99 -15.00
CA TYR A 15 7.43 -11.78 -13.78
C TYR A 15 6.20 -12.68 -13.65
N THR A 16 6.40 -13.98 -13.47
CA THR A 16 5.33 -14.95 -13.27
C THR A 16 4.63 -14.70 -11.93
N HIS A 17 5.41 -14.32 -10.91
CA HIS A 17 4.95 -14.10 -9.54
C HIS A 17 5.03 -12.62 -9.12
N LYS A 18 4.45 -11.70 -9.91
CA LYS A 18 4.50 -10.23 -9.67
C LYS A 18 4.15 -9.84 -8.23
N ARG A 19 3.02 -10.36 -7.70
CA ARG A 19 2.53 -10.03 -6.35
C ARG A 19 3.49 -10.51 -5.26
N LEU A 20 3.96 -11.76 -5.36
CA LEU A 20 4.91 -12.32 -4.40
C LEU A 20 6.24 -11.56 -4.41
N ARG A 21 6.76 -11.26 -5.59
CA ARG A 21 7.98 -10.46 -5.75
C ARG A 21 7.82 -9.06 -5.15
N SER A 22 6.67 -8.41 -5.39
CA SER A 22 6.37 -7.09 -4.81
C SER A 22 6.28 -7.14 -3.29
N ALA A 23 5.59 -8.15 -2.74
CA ALA A 23 5.48 -8.35 -1.30
C ALA A 23 6.86 -8.57 -0.65
N TYR A 24 7.66 -9.49 -1.20
CA TYR A 24 9.02 -9.76 -0.72
C TYR A 24 9.90 -8.51 -0.79
N ARG A 25 9.87 -7.78 -1.91
CA ARG A 25 10.60 -6.52 -2.04
C ARG A 25 10.17 -5.53 -0.97
N SER A 26 8.87 -5.37 -0.74
CA SER A 26 8.33 -4.46 0.29
C SER A 26 8.84 -4.83 1.68
N LEU A 27 8.77 -6.10 2.06
CA LEU A 27 9.29 -6.55 3.36
C LEU A 27 10.79 -6.27 3.49
N ARG A 28 11.57 -6.57 2.44
CA ARG A 28 13.02 -6.34 2.45
C ARG A 28 13.40 -4.86 2.50
N THR A 29 12.66 -3.98 1.84
CA THR A 29 12.98 -2.54 1.82
C THR A 29 12.49 -1.82 3.07
N ASN A 30 11.50 -2.36 3.77
CA ASN A 30 10.92 -1.76 4.96
C ASN A 30 11.30 -2.50 6.24
N SER A 31 12.22 -3.48 6.18
CA SER A 31 12.57 -4.33 7.34
C SER A 31 13.02 -3.52 8.55
N ASP A 32 13.78 -2.45 8.31
CA ASP A 32 14.34 -1.61 9.36
C ASP A 32 13.28 -0.81 10.11
N TRP A 33 12.07 -0.68 9.55
CA TRP A 33 10.97 0.11 10.11
C TRP A 33 9.77 -0.72 10.54
N LEU A 34 9.76 -2.03 10.25
CA LEU A 34 8.60 -2.89 10.48
C LEU A 34 8.23 -3.02 11.97
N PHE A 35 9.22 -2.91 12.85
CA PHE A 35 9.08 -3.14 14.29
C PHE A 35 9.36 -1.89 15.14
N THR A 36 9.35 -0.70 14.54
CA THR A 36 9.61 0.57 15.24
C THR A 36 8.72 0.77 16.47
N TYR A 37 7.44 0.36 16.40
CA TYR A 37 6.53 0.46 17.54
C TYR A 37 6.98 -0.37 18.75
N GLN A 38 7.71 -1.47 18.50
CA GLN A 38 8.25 -2.35 19.54
C GLN A 38 9.59 -1.84 20.06
N GLU A 39 10.46 -1.31 19.18
CA GLU A 39 11.75 -0.75 19.56
C GLU A 39 11.62 0.54 20.39
N TYR A 40 10.63 1.38 20.07
CA TYR A 40 10.39 2.67 20.71
C TYR A 40 9.10 2.64 21.55
N GLY A 41 8.97 1.65 22.44
CA GLY A 41 7.77 1.49 23.28
C GLY A 41 7.43 2.71 24.16
N HIS A 42 8.42 3.57 24.45
CA HIS A 42 8.21 4.83 25.19
C HIS A 42 7.45 5.91 24.40
N LEU A 43 7.28 5.74 23.09
CA LEU A 43 6.51 6.65 22.24
C LEU A 43 5.02 6.28 22.21
N ASP A 44 4.60 5.23 22.93
CA ASP A 44 3.22 4.73 22.99
C ASP A 44 2.58 4.52 21.61
N ILE A 45 3.39 4.10 20.62
CA ILE A 45 2.91 3.84 19.26
C ILE A 45 2.01 2.60 19.29
N PRO A 46 0.75 2.69 18.84
CA PRO A 46 -0.14 1.54 18.80
C PRO A 46 0.38 0.43 17.89
N ASN A 47 0.24 -0.82 18.32
CA ASN A 47 0.56 -2.01 17.51
C ASN A 47 -0.54 -2.39 16.50
N THR A 48 -1.62 -1.61 16.43
CA THR A 48 -2.74 -1.80 15.48
C THR A 48 -2.92 -0.56 14.61
N THR A 49 -3.41 -0.76 13.39
CA THR A 49 -3.71 0.31 12.43
C THR A 49 -5.15 0.80 12.52
N ASN A 50 -5.94 0.36 13.52
CA ASN A 50 -7.38 0.64 13.63
C ASN A 50 -7.71 2.14 13.56
N SER A 51 -6.96 2.98 14.26
CA SER A 51 -7.18 4.43 14.25
C SER A 51 -6.94 5.03 12.86
N LEU A 52 -5.91 4.57 12.16
CA LEU A 52 -5.60 5.00 10.80
C LEU A 52 -6.66 4.52 9.80
N GLU A 53 -7.08 3.26 9.90
CA GLU A 53 -8.10 2.69 9.04
C GLU A 53 -9.45 3.38 9.20
N GLY A 54 -9.85 3.70 10.44
CA GLY A 54 -11.05 4.49 10.73
C GLY A 54 -10.97 5.88 10.11
N LEU A 55 -9.85 6.59 10.32
CA LEU A 55 -9.63 7.92 9.73
C LEU A 55 -9.67 7.88 8.20
N PHE A 56 -8.97 6.94 7.56
CA PHE A 56 -8.96 6.84 6.10
C PHE A 56 -10.31 6.43 5.53
N SER A 57 -11.09 5.63 6.26
CA SER A 57 -12.46 5.28 5.85
C SER A 57 -13.36 6.51 5.87
N GLU A 58 -13.25 7.35 6.90
CA GLU A 58 -13.98 8.62 6.98
C GLU A 58 -13.59 9.57 5.85
N LEU A 59 -12.28 9.76 5.61
CA LEU A 59 -11.78 10.62 4.53
C LEU A 59 -12.27 10.14 3.16
N LYS A 60 -12.22 8.83 2.90
CA LYS A 60 -12.74 8.25 1.66
C LYS A 60 -14.24 8.49 1.50
N ARG A 61 -15.01 8.37 2.59
CA ARG A 61 -16.46 8.63 2.58
C ARG A 61 -16.75 10.08 2.21
N GLN A 62 -16.09 11.04 2.87
CA GLN A 62 -16.25 12.47 2.58
C GLN A 62 -15.86 12.80 1.13
N LEU A 63 -14.69 12.34 0.68
CA LEU A 63 -14.25 12.52 -0.70
C LEU A 63 -15.23 11.89 -1.69
N HIS A 64 -15.79 10.73 -1.35
CA HIS A 64 -16.74 10.04 -2.21
C HIS A 64 -18.03 10.84 -2.40
N SER A 65 -18.58 11.39 -1.32
CA SER A 65 -19.74 12.29 -1.35
C SER A 65 -19.50 13.57 -2.16
N HIS A 66 -18.23 13.93 -2.39
CA HIS A 66 -17.84 15.13 -3.13
C HIS A 66 -17.18 14.83 -4.49
N HIS A 67 -17.27 13.60 -5.00
CA HIS A 67 -16.77 13.30 -6.35
C HIS A 67 -17.44 14.19 -7.40
N GLY A 68 -16.66 15.06 -8.04
CA GLY A 68 -17.14 16.01 -9.06
C GLY A 68 -17.42 17.44 -8.57
N LEU A 69 -17.18 17.75 -7.29
CA LEU A 69 -17.10 19.12 -6.81
C LEU A 69 -15.80 19.77 -7.28
N SER A 70 -15.90 20.68 -8.24
CA SER A 70 -14.82 21.60 -8.57
C SER A 70 -14.85 22.80 -7.62
N GLU A 71 -13.69 23.45 -7.41
CA GLU A 71 -13.63 24.69 -6.62
C GLU A 71 -14.60 25.76 -7.15
N GLN A 72 -14.89 25.76 -8.46
CA GLN A 72 -15.85 26.66 -9.11
C GLN A 72 -17.32 26.41 -8.70
N ARG A 73 -17.64 25.24 -8.13
CA ARG A 73 -18.98 24.85 -7.68
C ARG A 73 -19.12 24.84 -6.16
N LYS A 74 -18.09 25.28 -5.42
CA LYS A 74 -18.25 25.65 -4.02
C LYS A 74 -18.89 27.04 -4.00
N LEU A 75 -20.14 27.10 -3.51
CA LEU A 75 -20.85 28.35 -3.25
C LEU A 75 -20.08 29.22 -2.25
#